data_AF-A0A8S8XPM5-F1
#
_entry.id   AF-A0A8S8XPM5-F1
#
_cell.length_a   1.000
_cell.length_b   1.000
_cell.length_c   1.000
_cell.angle_alpha   90.00
_cell.angle_beta   90.00
_cell.angle_gamma   90.00
#
_symmetry.space_group_name_H-M   'P 1'
#
loop_
_entity.id
_entity.type
_entity.pdbx_description
1 polymer ?
#
loop_
_entity_poly.entity_id
_entity_poly.type
_entity_poly.pdbx_seq_one_letter_code
_entity_poly.pdbx_strand_id
1 'polypeptide(L)'
;MINQQLIRAWYTPVEVITLRSWLVVATIVNVLLLTFDFLRGDEQLLLIGFVGCAALAALRASLPQPNQIQQRNIALMICIAIISLGIYRLILMPISLFNIWMGAWMILPGIISLFWLSNRAVSVWATRQLSTSAIEYGLKRNFNLHKSHEKIGSHITLLHFVVITLIPIIWIFDIALSPGNALGGEIGDSFSGEHFTKILEGESFWLWFRNSLIVSIGTSLLGLVIAIPAGYAFSRYKFTGRDVSMFAFLLVQMFPGIIILVPYFW
;
A
#
# COMPACT_ATOMS: atom_id res chain seq x y z
N MET A 1 -30.95 30.00 -18.23
CA MET A 1 -30.37 30.21 -16.88
C MET A 1 -30.07 28.90 -16.14
N ILE A 2 -30.93 27.88 -16.20
CA ILE A 2 -30.74 26.57 -15.54
C ILE A 2 -29.38 25.92 -15.83
N ASN A 3 -28.91 25.97 -17.08
CA ASN A 3 -27.64 25.35 -17.48
C ASN A 3 -26.40 25.97 -16.79
N GLN A 4 -26.40 27.28 -16.54
CA GLN A 4 -25.26 27.96 -15.90
C GLN A 4 -25.16 27.70 -14.40
N GLN A 5 -26.29 27.59 -13.70
CA GLN A 5 -26.30 27.22 -12.29
C GLN A 5 -25.85 25.77 -12.10
N LEU A 6 -26.27 24.88 -13.00
CA LEU A 6 -25.82 23.48 -13.02
C LEU A 6 -24.29 23.42 -13.21
N ILE A 7 -23.75 24.03 -14.27
CA ILE A 7 -22.29 24.00 -14.53
C ILE A 7 -21.47 24.50 -13.32
N ARG A 8 -21.98 25.51 -12.60
CA ARG A 8 -21.36 26.04 -11.38
C ARG A 8 -21.36 25.05 -10.21
N ALA A 9 -22.40 24.25 -10.05
CA ALA A 9 -22.50 23.26 -8.98
C ALA A 9 -21.57 22.05 -9.21
N TRP A 10 -21.25 21.73 -10.46
CA TRP A 10 -20.47 20.53 -10.81
C TRP A 10 -18.96 20.75 -10.82
N TYR A 11 -18.48 22.00 -10.91
CA TYR A 11 -17.04 22.26 -10.95
C TYR A 11 -16.39 22.23 -9.57
N THR A 12 -15.52 21.24 -9.37
CA THR A 12 -14.59 21.15 -8.24
C THR A 12 -13.18 20.95 -8.79
N PRO A 13 -12.15 21.66 -8.29
CA PRO A 13 -10.76 21.42 -8.68
C PRO A 13 -10.35 19.96 -8.47
N VAL A 14 -9.66 19.37 -9.45
CA VAL A 14 -9.22 17.95 -9.38
C VAL A 14 -8.42 17.66 -8.12
N GLU A 15 -7.65 18.64 -7.65
CA GLU A 15 -6.86 18.58 -6.42
C GLU A 15 -7.72 18.20 -5.20
N VAL A 16 -8.89 18.84 -5.05
CA VAL A 16 -9.80 18.60 -3.92
C VAL A 16 -10.47 17.22 -4.04
N ILE A 17 -10.79 16.79 -5.27
CA ILE A 17 -11.39 15.47 -5.54
C ILE A 17 -10.40 14.36 -5.20
N THR A 18 -9.14 14.50 -5.64
CA THR A 18 -8.10 13.51 -5.38
C THR A 18 -7.75 13.45 -3.89
N LEU A 19 -7.64 14.59 -3.19
CA LEU A 19 -7.41 14.61 -1.72
C LEU A 19 -8.53 13.91 -0.94
N ARG A 20 -9.79 14.09 -1.36
CA ARG A 20 -10.94 13.47 -0.68
C ARG A 20 -10.84 11.95 -0.60
N SER A 21 -10.30 11.33 -1.65
CA SER A 21 -10.10 9.87 -1.71
C SER A 21 -8.79 9.47 -1.03
N TRP A 22 -7.70 10.20 -1.30
CA TRP A 22 -6.38 9.90 -0.77
C TRP A 22 -6.31 10.00 0.77
N LEU A 23 -6.96 11.00 1.37
CA LEU A 23 -6.97 11.16 2.82
C LEU A 23 -7.66 9.99 3.54
N VAL A 24 -8.64 9.31 2.91
CA VAL A 24 -9.24 8.09 3.48
C VAL A 24 -8.20 6.99 3.57
N VAL A 25 -7.47 6.76 2.48
CA VAL A 25 -6.41 5.76 2.42
C VAL A 25 -5.34 6.09 3.47
N ALA A 26 -4.88 7.34 3.52
CA ALA A 26 -3.89 7.78 4.50
C ALA A 26 -4.37 7.54 5.95
N THR A 27 -5.61 7.90 6.29
CA THR A 27 -6.15 7.64 7.63
C THR A 27 -6.21 6.14 7.94
N ILE A 28 -6.72 5.31 7.02
CA ILE A 28 -6.82 3.85 7.23
C ILE A 28 -5.42 3.25 7.44
N VAL A 29 -4.45 3.61 6.60
CA VAL A 29 -3.08 3.12 6.73
C VAL A 29 -2.48 3.54 8.07
N ASN A 30 -2.61 4.82 8.47
CA ASN A 30 -2.09 5.24 9.77
C ASN A 30 -2.78 4.52 10.95
N VAL A 31 -4.09 4.25 10.87
CA VAL A 31 -4.81 3.45 11.88
C VAL A 31 -4.24 2.04 11.98
N LEU A 32 -3.96 1.38 10.84
CA LEU A 32 -3.30 0.08 10.84
C LEU A 32 -1.88 0.17 11.42
N LEU A 33 -1.14 1.23 11.12
CA LEU A 33 0.21 1.44 11.64
C LEU A 33 0.25 1.67 13.16
N LEU A 34 -0.85 2.09 13.80
CA LEU A 34 -0.94 2.17 15.26
C LEU A 34 -0.74 0.82 15.94
N THR A 35 -1.03 -0.29 15.25
CA THR A 35 -0.77 -1.64 15.81
C THR A 35 0.70 -1.85 16.12
N PHE A 36 1.63 -1.29 15.33
CA PHE A 36 3.06 -1.39 15.60
C PHE A 36 3.46 -0.59 16.84
N ASP A 37 2.90 0.62 17.02
CA ASP A 37 3.16 1.42 18.23
C ASP A 37 2.58 0.76 19.48
N PHE A 38 1.40 0.15 19.37
CA PHE A 38 0.80 -0.65 20.43
C PHE A 38 1.68 -1.86 20.80
N LEU A 39 2.16 -2.60 19.80
CA LEU A 39 3.05 -3.75 20.00
C LEU A 39 4.41 -3.36 20.61
N ARG A 40 4.89 -2.15 20.35
CA ARG A 40 6.12 -1.60 20.95
C ARG A 40 5.93 -1.18 22.40
N GLY A 41 4.69 -1.01 22.87
CA GLY A 41 4.39 -0.56 24.23
C GLY A 41 4.73 0.91 24.50
N ASP A 42 4.91 1.73 23.47
CA ASP A 42 5.22 3.16 23.62
C ASP A 42 3.92 3.99 23.61
N GLU A 43 3.41 4.31 24.81
CA GLU A 43 2.16 5.06 24.99
C GLU A 43 2.22 6.47 24.38
N GLN A 44 3.40 7.11 24.40
CA GLN A 44 3.56 8.46 23.88
C GLN A 44 3.45 8.48 22.35
N LEU A 45 4.16 7.56 21.67
CA LEU A 45 4.09 7.44 20.21
C LEU A 45 2.69 7.01 19.75
N LEU A 46 2.04 6.12 20.50
CA LEU A 46 0.68 5.68 20.22
C LEU A 46 -0.32 6.85 20.29
N LEU A 47 -0.23 7.69 21.33
CA LEU A 47 -1.08 8.87 21.48
C LEU A 47 -0.87 9.87 20.33
N ILE A 48 0.39 10.15 19.96
CA ILE A 48 0.73 11.03 18.84
C ILE A 48 0.16 10.46 17.53
N GLY A 49 0.29 9.15 17.31
CA GLY A 49 -0.28 8.47 16.15
C GLY A 49 -1.82 8.60 16.09
N PHE A 50 -2.49 8.43 17.23
CA PHE A 50 -3.96 8.57 17.31
C PHE A 50 -4.42 10.01 17.00
N VAL A 51 -3.73 11.01 17.58
CA VAL A 51 -3.97 12.43 17.27
C VAL A 51 -3.73 12.71 15.78
N GLY A 52 -2.71 12.09 15.19
CA GLY A 52 -2.43 12.20 13.77
C GLY A 52 -3.53 11.62 12.87
N CYS A 53 -4.05 10.45 13.22
CA CYS A 53 -5.19 9.84 12.54
C CYS A 53 -6.43 10.74 12.61
N ALA A 54 -6.73 11.27 13.79
CA ALA A 54 -7.83 12.21 14.01
C ALA A 54 -7.64 13.49 13.20
N ALA A 55 -6.42 14.04 13.15
CA ALA A 55 -6.10 15.23 12.37
C ALA A 55 -6.26 14.99 10.86
N LEU A 56 -5.84 13.84 10.32
CA LEU A 56 -6.07 13.46 8.93
C LEU A 56 -7.58 13.32 8.60
N ALA A 57 -8.35 12.72 9.51
CA ALA A 57 -9.80 12.63 9.36
C ALA A 57 -10.48 14.02 9.41
N ALA A 58 -10.02 14.89 10.31
CA ALA A 58 -10.48 16.27 10.42
C ALA A 58 -10.12 17.11 9.18
N LEU A 59 -8.92 16.92 8.61
CA LEU A 59 -8.51 17.55 7.36
C LEU A 59 -9.44 17.16 6.22
N ARG A 60 -9.79 15.87 6.11
CA ARG A 60 -10.73 15.39 5.11
C ARG A 60 -12.11 16.02 5.27
N ALA A 61 -12.62 16.10 6.50
CA ALA A 61 -13.91 16.71 6.80
C ALA A 61 -13.92 18.23 6.51
N SER A 62 -12.77 18.88 6.65
CA SER A 62 -12.60 20.32 6.47
C SER A 62 -12.15 20.74 5.07
N LEU A 63 -12.12 19.82 4.09
CA LEU A 63 -11.76 20.16 2.70
C LEU A 63 -12.65 21.29 2.16
N PRO A 64 -12.06 22.25 1.42
CA PRO A 64 -12.75 23.47 1.04
C PRO A 64 -13.98 23.22 0.17
N GLN A 65 -14.99 24.07 0.35
CA GLN A 65 -16.21 24.15 -0.44
C GLN A 65 -16.22 25.42 -1.32
N PRO A 66 -17.06 25.48 -2.37
CA PRO A 66 -17.10 26.64 -3.27
C PRO A 66 -17.50 27.91 -2.51
N ASN A 67 -16.76 29.01 -2.73
CA ASN A 67 -16.95 30.31 -2.08
C ASN A 67 -16.80 30.34 -0.55
N GLN A 68 -16.17 29.34 0.07
CA GLN A 68 -15.94 29.28 1.51
C GLN A 68 -14.43 29.34 1.85
N ILE A 69 -13.86 30.55 1.83
CA ILE A 69 -12.43 30.77 2.10
C ILE A 69 -12.00 30.32 3.50
N GLN A 70 -12.89 30.44 4.49
CA GLN A 70 -12.60 30.06 5.88
C GLN A 70 -12.27 28.57 6.00
N GLN A 71 -13.04 27.69 5.34
CA GLN A 71 -12.77 26.24 5.34
C GLN A 71 -11.41 25.91 4.72
N ARG A 72 -11.04 26.58 3.62
CA ARG A 72 -9.70 26.42 3.03
C ARG A 72 -8.61 26.79 4.03
N ASN A 73 -8.73 27.93 4.70
CA ASN A 73 -7.72 28.39 5.66
C ASN A 73 -7.63 27.45 6.88
N ILE A 74 -8.76 26.93 7.37
CA ILE A 74 -8.79 25.90 8.42
C ILE A 74 -8.07 24.63 7.95
N ALA A 75 -8.37 24.14 6.75
CA ALA A 75 -7.70 22.97 6.18
C ALA A 75 -6.17 23.17 6.07
N LEU A 76 -5.71 24.36 5.66
CA LEU A 76 -4.28 24.69 5.60
C LEU A 76 -3.63 24.66 7.00
N MET A 77 -4.29 25.18 8.03
CA MET A 77 -3.81 25.10 9.42
C MET A 77 -3.72 23.66 9.90
N ILE A 78 -4.73 22.83 9.59
CA ILE A 78 -4.71 21.40 9.94
C ILE A 78 -3.55 20.68 9.22
N CYS A 79 -3.27 21.01 7.95
CA CYS A 79 -2.12 20.44 7.24
C CYS A 79 -0.80 20.73 7.96
N ILE A 80 -0.61 21.97 8.42
CA ILE A 80 0.59 22.37 9.17
C ILE A 80 0.67 21.56 10.47
N ALA A 81 -0.43 21.45 11.22
CA ALA A 81 -0.47 20.66 12.45
C ALA A 81 -0.12 19.17 12.21
N ILE A 82 -0.64 18.55 11.15
CA ILE A 82 -0.31 17.15 10.77
C ILE A 82 1.18 17.01 10.48
N ILE A 83 1.75 17.92 9.70
CA ILE A 83 3.17 17.89 9.34
C ILE A 83 4.05 18.05 10.58
N SER A 84 3.75 19.03 11.43
CA SER A 84 4.48 19.26 12.68
C SER A 84 4.40 18.06 13.62
N LEU A 85 3.21 17.48 13.79
CA LEU A 85 2.99 16.27 14.59
C LEU A 85 3.79 15.08 14.03
N GLY A 86 3.84 14.93 12.70
CA GLY A 86 4.59 13.87 12.03
C GLY A 86 6.09 14.00 12.17
N ILE A 87 6.63 15.21 12.03
CA ILE A 87 8.04 15.49 12.26
C ILE A 87 8.39 15.23 13.73
N TYR A 88 7.57 15.70 14.67
CA TYR A 88 7.78 15.45 16.10
C TYR A 88 7.78 13.95 16.41
N ARG A 89 6.83 13.19 15.86
CA ARG A 89 6.79 11.72 15.98
C ARG A 89 8.07 11.07 15.45
N LEU A 90 8.57 11.53 14.30
CA LEU A 90 9.78 10.96 13.69
C LEU A 90 11.05 11.24 14.49
N ILE A 91 11.15 12.39 15.15
CA ILE A 91 12.29 12.75 16.02
C ILE A 91 12.36 11.86 17.25
N LEU A 92 11.21 11.45 17.80
CA LEU A 92 11.13 10.58 18.97
C LEU A 92 11.45 9.10 18.64
N MET A 93 11.31 8.70 17.38
CA MET A 93 11.56 7.31 16.96
C MET A 93 13.05 7.07 16.69
N PRO A 94 13.58 5.87 16.98
CA PRO A 94 14.92 5.51 16.53
C PRO A 94 14.98 5.54 15.01
N ILE A 95 16.07 6.08 14.46
CA ILE A 95 16.25 6.22 13.02
C ILE A 95 16.36 4.82 12.41
N SER A 96 15.31 4.39 11.73
CA SER A 96 15.29 3.17 10.95
C SER A 96 14.48 3.39 9.69
N LEU A 97 14.81 2.64 8.63
CA LEU A 97 14.08 2.72 7.35
C LEU A 97 12.57 2.50 7.55
N PHE A 98 12.21 1.56 8.41
CA PHE A 98 10.82 1.25 8.74
C PHE A 98 10.12 2.42 9.45
N ASN A 99 10.77 3.06 10.44
CA ASN A 99 10.18 4.20 11.15
C ASN A 99 10.02 5.43 10.24
N ILE A 100 10.99 5.68 9.35
CA ILE A 100 10.89 6.75 8.34
C ILE A 100 9.70 6.47 7.41
N TRP A 101 9.58 5.23 6.93
CA TRP A 101 8.46 4.81 6.08
C TRP A 101 7.10 4.94 6.78
N MET A 102 7.00 4.54 8.06
CA MET A 102 5.78 4.73 8.85
C MET A 102 5.45 6.22 9.07
N GLY A 103 6.45 7.05 9.36
CA GLY A 103 6.27 8.49 9.53
C GLY A 103 5.83 9.19 8.23
N ALA A 104 6.31 8.72 7.08
CA ALA A 104 5.98 9.27 5.77
C ALA A 104 4.48 9.19 5.45
N TRP A 105 3.79 8.15 5.94
CA TRP A 105 2.34 8.01 5.78
C TRP A 105 1.52 9.07 6.51
N MET A 106 2.10 9.80 7.47
CA MET A 106 1.45 10.94 8.12
C MET A 106 1.90 12.27 7.51
N ILE A 107 3.21 12.42 7.26
CA ILE A 107 3.82 13.66 6.77
C ILE A 107 3.45 13.94 5.30
N LEU A 108 3.59 12.95 4.41
CA LEU A 108 3.38 13.14 2.97
C LEU A 108 1.96 13.57 2.62
N PRO A 109 0.88 12.95 3.16
CA PRO A 109 -0.47 13.43 2.91
C PRO A 109 -0.68 14.87 3.39
N GLY A 110 -0.05 15.26 4.51
CA GLY A 110 -0.06 16.65 5.00
C GLY A 110 0.60 17.62 4.02
N ILE A 111 1.81 17.30 3.53
CA ILE A 111 2.55 18.13 2.57
C ILE A 111 1.80 18.24 1.23
N ILE A 112 1.31 17.11 0.69
CA ILE A 112 0.56 17.08 -0.57
C ILE A 112 -0.72 17.92 -0.44
N SER A 113 -1.44 17.78 0.67
CA SER A 113 -2.64 18.57 0.95
C SER A 113 -2.32 20.05 1.04
N LEU A 114 -1.26 20.43 1.77
CA LEU A 114 -0.83 21.83 1.89
C LEU A 114 -0.51 22.43 0.50
N PHE A 115 0.28 21.72 -0.30
CA PHE A 115 0.67 22.15 -1.64
C PHE A 115 -0.53 22.32 -2.58
N TRP A 116 -1.42 21.33 -2.63
CA TRP A 116 -2.58 21.34 -3.51
C TRP A 116 -3.67 22.33 -3.08
N LEU A 117 -3.93 22.48 -1.78
CA LEU A 117 -4.90 23.45 -1.27
C LEU A 117 -4.39 24.90 -1.42
N SER A 118 -3.07 25.11 -1.43
CA SER A 118 -2.45 26.40 -1.71
C SER A 118 -2.43 26.75 -3.20
N ASN A 119 -2.70 25.79 -4.09
CA ASN A 119 -2.67 26.02 -5.53
C ASN A 119 -3.68 27.09 -5.96
N ARG A 120 -3.33 27.90 -6.96
CA ARG A 120 -4.13 29.03 -7.45
C ARG A 120 -5.55 28.62 -7.83
N ALA A 121 -5.73 27.46 -8.45
CA ALA A 121 -7.05 26.99 -8.87
C ALA A 121 -8.00 26.74 -7.69
N VAL A 122 -7.49 26.13 -6.61
CA VAL A 122 -8.26 25.89 -5.37
C VAL A 122 -8.50 27.20 -4.63
N SER A 123 -7.48 28.06 -4.56
CA SER A 123 -7.57 29.35 -3.89
C SER A 123 -8.65 30.25 -4.50
N VAL A 124 -8.66 30.41 -5.84
CA VAL A 124 -9.66 31.22 -6.53
C VAL A 124 -11.06 30.62 -6.42
N TRP A 125 -11.19 29.30 -6.55
CA TRP A 125 -12.46 28.58 -6.42
C TRP A 125 -13.07 28.71 -5.00
N ALA A 126 -12.24 28.71 -3.96
CA ALA A 126 -12.71 28.89 -2.58
C ALA A 126 -13.01 30.36 -2.23
N THR A 127 -12.42 31.33 -2.94
CA THR A 127 -12.52 32.75 -2.57
C THR A 127 -13.73 33.45 -3.20
N ARG A 128 -14.05 33.13 -4.45
CA ARG A 128 -15.07 33.88 -5.20
C ARG A 128 -15.83 33.03 -6.21
N GLN A 129 -17.00 33.52 -6.59
CA GLN A 129 -17.79 32.92 -7.66
C GLN A 129 -17.07 33.07 -9.00
N LEU A 130 -16.95 31.96 -9.72
CA LEU A 130 -16.28 31.90 -11.02
C LEU A 130 -17.25 32.26 -12.16
N SER A 131 -16.72 32.88 -13.21
CA SER A 131 -17.44 33.01 -14.48
C SER A 131 -17.61 31.65 -15.17
N THR A 132 -18.57 31.54 -16.07
CA THR A 132 -18.79 30.31 -16.86
C THR A 132 -17.56 29.92 -17.68
N SER A 133 -16.90 30.90 -18.30
CA SER A 133 -15.66 30.69 -19.06
C SER A 133 -14.50 30.17 -18.18
N ALA A 134 -14.37 30.66 -16.95
CA ALA A 134 -13.36 30.18 -16.00
C ALA A 134 -13.62 28.74 -15.57
N ILE A 135 -14.90 28.36 -15.42
CA ILE A 135 -15.31 26.99 -15.10
C ILE A 135 -15.03 26.04 -16.27
N GLU A 136 -15.38 26.42 -17.50
CA GLU A 136 -15.11 25.61 -18.70
C GLU A 136 -13.60 25.35 -18.88
N TYR A 137 -12.78 26.39 -18.69
CA TYR A 137 -11.33 26.25 -18.67
C TYR A 137 -10.87 25.30 -17.56
N GLY A 138 -11.42 25.45 -16.34
CA GLY A 138 -11.13 24.59 -15.20
C GLY A 138 -11.49 23.11 -15.44
N LEU A 139 -12.62 22.83 -16.07
CA LEU A 139 -13.06 21.47 -16.41
C LEU A 139 -12.12 20.83 -17.44
N LYS A 140 -11.72 21.56 -18.48
CA LYS A 140 -10.71 21.08 -19.44
C LYS A 140 -9.36 20.80 -18.75
N ARG A 141 -8.94 21.68 -17.84
CA ARG A 141 -7.73 21.48 -17.01
C ARG A 141 -7.85 20.21 -16.17
N ASN A 142 -8.97 20.03 -15.46
CA ASN A 142 -9.22 18.85 -14.64
C ASN A 142 -9.16 17.56 -15.45
N PHE A 143 -9.72 17.52 -16.66
CA PHE A 143 -9.67 16.34 -17.52
C PHE A 143 -8.23 15.92 -17.87
N ASN A 144 -7.38 16.88 -18.21
CA ASN A 144 -5.96 16.61 -18.52
C ASN A 144 -5.16 16.21 -17.28
N LEU A 145 -5.35 16.93 -16.16
CA LEU A 145 -4.65 16.65 -14.91
C LEU A 145 -5.08 15.31 -14.30
N HIS A 146 -6.36 14.94 -14.40
CA HIS A 146 -6.86 13.67 -13.87
C HIS A 146 -6.15 12.48 -14.51
N LYS A 147 -6.00 12.46 -15.84
CA LYS A 147 -5.25 11.40 -16.55
C LYS A 147 -3.77 11.33 -16.12
N SER A 148 -3.16 12.48 -15.85
CA SER A 148 -1.77 12.52 -15.40
C SER A 148 -1.64 12.02 -13.96
N HIS A 149 -2.49 12.52 -13.06
CA HIS A 149 -2.53 12.10 -11.65
C HIS A 149 -2.83 10.62 -11.48
N GLU A 150 -3.72 10.05 -12.31
CA GLU A 150 -4.03 8.62 -12.30
C GLU A 150 -2.79 7.78 -12.64
N LYS A 151 -2.09 8.12 -13.74
CA LYS A 151 -0.85 7.42 -14.13
C LYS A 151 0.23 7.56 -13.07
N ILE A 152 0.49 8.79 -12.61
CA ILE A 152 1.49 9.05 -11.56
C ILE A 152 1.14 8.30 -10.28
N GLY A 153 -0.14 8.33 -9.87
CA GLY A 153 -0.64 7.60 -8.71
C GLY A 153 -0.39 6.10 -8.83
N SER A 154 -0.71 5.48 -9.97
CA SER A 154 -0.47 4.06 -10.21
C SER A 154 1.00 3.68 -10.09
N HIS A 155 1.92 4.48 -10.67
CA HIS A 155 3.36 4.23 -10.59
C HIS A 155 3.89 4.40 -9.16
N ILE A 156 3.44 5.41 -8.42
CA ILE A 156 3.80 5.61 -7.02
C ILE A 156 3.33 4.43 -6.17
N THR A 157 2.08 3.97 -6.36
CA THR A 157 1.55 2.79 -5.65
C THR A 157 2.35 1.53 -5.96
N LEU A 158 2.65 1.27 -7.23
CA LEU A 158 3.47 0.11 -7.62
C LEU A 158 4.87 0.19 -7.02
N LEU A 159 5.54 1.35 -7.12
CA LEU A 159 6.88 1.55 -6.56
C LEU A 159 6.88 1.33 -5.04
N HIS A 160 5.84 1.79 -4.35
CA HIS A 160 5.68 1.57 -2.91
C HIS A 160 5.62 0.08 -2.55
N PHE A 161 4.81 -0.72 -3.25
CA PHE A 161 4.74 -2.17 -3.02
C PHE A 161 6.05 -2.88 -3.40
N VAL A 162 6.74 -2.41 -4.44
CA VAL A 162 8.07 -2.92 -4.80
C VAL A 162 9.05 -2.69 -3.65
N VAL A 163 9.13 -1.47 -3.10
CA VAL A 163 10.03 -1.15 -1.99
C VAL A 163 9.73 -2.03 -0.77
N ILE A 164 8.47 -2.17 -0.36
CA ILE A 164 8.08 -2.99 0.80
C ILE A 164 8.44 -4.46 0.59
N THR A 165 8.28 -4.98 -0.63
CA THR A 165 8.59 -6.38 -0.95
C THR A 165 10.10 -6.61 -1.01
N LEU A 166 10.87 -5.64 -1.53
CA LEU A 166 12.30 -5.76 -1.69
C LEU A 166 13.07 -5.58 -0.39
N ILE A 167 12.59 -4.77 0.57
CA ILE A 167 13.28 -4.58 1.86
C ILE A 167 13.65 -5.91 2.56
N PRO A 168 12.72 -6.84 2.83
CA PRO A 168 13.07 -8.11 3.47
C PRO A 168 13.97 -8.98 2.59
N ILE A 169 13.84 -8.91 1.26
CA ILE A 169 14.69 -9.64 0.32
C ILE A 169 16.13 -9.12 0.41
N ILE A 170 16.32 -7.79 0.40
CA ILE A 170 17.63 -7.14 0.55
C ILE A 170 18.25 -7.54 1.89
N TRP A 171 17.46 -7.60 2.96
CA TRP A 171 17.96 -8.02 4.28
C TRP A 171 18.39 -9.49 4.29
N ILE A 172 17.67 -10.39 3.62
CA ILE A 172 18.09 -11.79 3.45
C ILE A 172 19.42 -11.87 2.68
N PHE A 173 19.58 -11.07 1.62
CA PHE A 173 20.83 -11.00 0.86
C PHE A 173 21.99 -10.47 1.70
N ASP A 174 21.74 -9.44 2.51
CA ASP A 174 22.73 -8.86 3.43
C ASP A 174 23.20 -9.88 4.48
N ILE A 175 22.28 -10.62 5.10
CA ILE A 175 22.60 -11.70 6.04
C ILE A 175 23.39 -12.81 5.33
N ALA A 176 23.00 -13.19 4.11
CA ALA A 176 23.69 -14.22 3.33
C ALA A 176 25.14 -13.82 2.96
N LEU A 177 25.41 -12.52 2.91
CA LEU A 177 26.72 -11.94 2.63
C LEU A 177 27.44 -11.46 3.89
N SER A 178 26.91 -11.71 5.09
CA SER A 178 27.54 -11.30 6.34
C SER A 178 28.32 -12.46 6.98
N PRO A 179 29.47 -12.20 7.65
CA PRO A 179 30.22 -13.23 8.36
C PRO A 179 29.46 -13.74 9.60
N GLY A 180 29.61 -15.04 9.90
CA GLY A 180 29.03 -15.65 11.11
C GLY A 180 27.50 -15.63 11.14
N ASN A 181 26.94 -15.48 12.35
CA ASN A 181 25.49 -15.39 12.59
C ASN A 181 25.07 -13.93 12.79
N ALA A 182 24.96 -13.16 11.71
CA ALA A 182 24.66 -11.73 11.73
C ALA A 182 23.15 -11.41 11.95
N LEU A 183 22.47 -12.17 12.81
CA LEU A 183 21.06 -11.91 13.13
C LEU A 183 20.97 -10.59 13.94
N GLY A 184 20.58 -9.50 13.27
CA GLY A 184 20.31 -8.20 13.89
C GLY A 184 21.36 -7.10 13.65
N GLY A 185 22.30 -7.28 12.72
CA GLY A 185 23.19 -6.20 12.26
C GLY A 185 22.49 -5.19 11.33
N GLU A 186 23.12 -4.05 11.08
CA GLU A 186 22.66 -3.09 10.08
C GLU A 186 23.08 -3.54 8.67
N ILE A 187 22.29 -3.15 7.66
CA ILE A 187 22.56 -3.52 6.27
C ILE A 187 23.90 -2.91 5.85
N GLY A 188 24.84 -3.75 5.41
CA GLY A 188 26.15 -3.35 4.89
C GLY A 188 27.28 -3.27 5.91
N ASP A 189 27.10 -3.77 7.13
CA ASP A 189 28.13 -3.71 8.19
C ASP A 189 29.41 -4.49 7.85
N SER A 190 29.28 -5.65 7.19
CA SER A 190 30.42 -6.48 6.79
C SER A 190 30.07 -7.44 5.66
N PHE A 191 31.04 -7.73 4.79
CA PHE A 191 30.85 -8.59 3.61
C PHE A 191 31.75 -9.83 3.69
N SER A 192 31.17 -11.01 3.47
CA SER A 192 31.80 -12.32 3.46
C SER A 192 31.08 -13.27 2.49
N GLY A 193 31.87 -14.00 1.68
CA GLY A 193 31.36 -15.07 0.81
C GLY A 193 31.34 -16.45 1.48
N GLU A 194 31.68 -16.54 2.77
CA GLU A 194 31.90 -17.81 3.49
C GLU A 194 30.71 -18.76 3.41
N HIS A 195 29.48 -18.25 3.56
CA HIS A 195 28.26 -19.06 3.49
C HIS A 195 28.07 -19.68 2.10
N PHE A 196 28.35 -18.94 1.04
CA PHE A 196 28.28 -19.43 -0.33
C PHE A 196 29.34 -20.49 -0.61
N THR A 197 30.59 -20.26 -0.19
CA THR A 197 31.67 -21.25 -0.32
C THR A 197 31.30 -22.56 0.39
N LYS A 198 30.86 -22.48 1.66
CA LYS A 198 30.46 -23.67 2.46
C LYS A 198 29.32 -24.46 1.82
N ILE A 199 28.33 -23.78 1.26
CA ILE A 199 27.18 -24.43 0.62
C ILE A 199 27.56 -25.04 -0.74
N LEU A 200 28.30 -24.31 -1.58
CA LEU A 200 28.64 -24.74 -2.93
C LEU A 200 29.66 -25.88 -2.96
N GLU A 201 30.59 -25.90 -2.00
CA GLU A 201 31.56 -26.99 -1.81
C GLU A 201 30.98 -28.18 -1.04
N GLY A 202 29.82 -28.00 -0.38
CA GLY A 202 29.15 -29.06 0.35
C GLY A 202 28.51 -30.10 -0.58
N GLU A 203 28.89 -31.38 -0.43
CA GLU A 203 28.37 -32.47 -1.27
C GLU A 203 26.84 -32.63 -1.22
N SER A 204 26.21 -32.29 -0.10
CA SER A 204 24.76 -32.46 0.09
C SER A 204 23.91 -31.40 -0.60
N PHE A 205 24.43 -30.19 -0.86
CA PHE A 205 23.63 -29.09 -1.42
C PHE A 205 23.11 -29.42 -2.82
N TRP A 206 24.00 -29.86 -3.71
CA TRP A 206 23.64 -30.19 -5.09
C TRP A 206 22.65 -31.37 -5.17
N LEU A 207 22.77 -32.32 -4.25
CA LEU A 207 21.83 -33.43 -4.14
C LEU A 207 20.43 -32.92 -3.74
N TRP A 208 20.33 -32.09 -2.70
CA TRP A 208 19.05 -31.53 -2.25
C TRP A 208 18.43 -30.58 -3.28
N PHE A 209 19.25 -29.77 -3.93
CA PHE A 209 18.82 -28.89 -5.02
C PHE A 209 18.24 -29.71 -6.19
N ARG A 210 18.96 -30.74 -6.65
CA ARG A 210 18.49 -31.63 -7.73
C ARG A 210 17.20 -32.35 -7.36
N ASN A 211 17.13 -32.90 -6.14
CA ASN A 211 15.92 -33.59 -5.68
C ASN A 211 14.72 -32.65 -5.65
N SER A 212 14.90 -31.42 -5.14
CA SER A 212 13.84 -30.40 -5.11
C SER A 212 13.40 -29.98 -6.52
N LEU A 213 14.35 -29.84 -7.46
CA LEU A 213 14.05 -29.52 -8.85
C LEU A 213 13.23 -30.63 -9.53
N ILE A 214 13.66 -31.90 -9.36
CA ILE A 214 12.96 -33.06 -9.94
C ILE A 214 11.55 -33.16 -9.36
N VAL A 215 11.40 -33.06 -8.04
CA VAL A 215 10.10 -33.16 -7.38
C VAL A 215 9.19 -32.00 -7.78
N SER A 216 9.66 -30.75 -7.74
CA SER A 216 8.82 -29.59 -8.08
C SER A 216 8.36 -29.59 -9.54
N ILE A 217 9.25 -29.89 -10.48
CA ILE A 217 8.90 -29.99 -11.91
C ILE A 217 7.99 -31.20 -12.15
N GLY A 218 8.34 -32.36 -11.61
CA GLY A 218 7.57 -33.60 -11.79
C GLY A 218 6.15 -33.48 -11.26
N THR A 219 5.99 -32.96 -10.04
CA THR A 219 4.67 -32.73 -9.43
C THR A 219 3.86 -31.68 -10.18
N SER A 220 4.50 -30.59 -10.64
CA SER A 220 3.82 -29.57 -11.44
C SER A 220 3.32 -30.12 -12.78
N LEU A 221 4.16 -30.89 -13.49
CA LEU A 221 3.78 -31.50 -14.77
C LEU A 221 2.67 -32.52 -14.61
N LEU A 222 2.79 -33.45 -13.66
CA LEU A 222 1.73 -34.42 -13.36
C LEU A 222 0.44 -33.72 -12.94
N GLY A 223 0.54 -32.67 -12.13
CA GLY A 223 -0.57 -31.82 -11.75
C GLY A 223 -1.26 -31.20 -12.96
N LEU A 224 -0.51 -30.63 -13.91
CA LEU A 224 -1.07 -30.07 -15.15
C LEU A 224 -1.73 -31.13 -16.03
N VAL A 225 -1.09 -32.30 -16.20
CA VAL A 225 -1.64 -33.40 -17.02
C VAL A 225 -3.00 -33.86 -16.50
N ILE A 226 -3.21 -33.85 -15.18
CA ILE A 226 -4.49 -34.22 -14.57
C ILE A 226 -5.47 -33.03 -14.53
N ALA A 227 -5.00 -31.85 -14.14
CA ALA A 227 -5.83 -30.67 -13.91
C ALA A 227 -6.39 -30.09 -15.21
N ILE A 228 -5.64 -30.11 -16.32
CA ILE A 228 -6.10 -29.54 -17.60
C ILE A 228 -7.32 -30.30 -18.14
N PRO A 229 -7.31 -31.65 -18.30
CA PRO A 229 -8.48 -32.39 -18.74
C PRO A 229 -9.64 -32.31 -17.74
N ALA A 230 -9.37 -32.37 -16.44
CA ALA A 230 -10.41 -32.24 -15.42
C ALA A 230 -11.09 -30.86 -15.50
N GLY A 231 -10.31 -29.78 -15.55
CA GLY A 231 -10.81 -28.42 -15.72
C GLY A 231 -11.57 -28.23 -17.03
N TYR A 232 -11.12 -28.86 -18.12
CA TYR A 232 -11.84 -28.87 -19.39
C TYR A 232 -13.19 -29.59 -19.27
N ALA A 233 -13.21 -30.77 -18.63
CA ALA A 233 -14.43 -31.54 -18.40
C ALA A 233 -15.47 -30.73 -17.63
N PHE A 234 -15.07 -30.15 -16.50
CA PHE A 234 -15.95 -29.32 -15.66
C PHE A 234 -16.38 -28.01 -16.33
N SER A 235 -15.56 -27.41 -17.19
CA SER A 235 -15.89 -26.14 -17.85
C SER A 235 -16.78 -26.30 -19.09
N ARG A 236 -16.66 -27.40 -19.84
CA ARG A 236 -17.33 -27.56 -21.14
C ARG A 236 -18.46 -28.59 -21.15
N TYR A 237 -18.39 -29.65 -20.35
CA TYR A 237 -19.40 -30.70 -20.37
C TYR A 237 -20.44 -30.50 -19.28
N LYS A 238 -21.69 -30.83 -19.61
CA LYS A 238 -22.80 -30.91 -18.66
C LYS A 238 -23.07 -32.38 -18.40
N PHE A 239 -22.56 -32.88 -17.28
CA PHE A 239 -22.76 -34.26 -16.83
C PHE A 239 -23.48 -34.30 -15.49
N THR A 240 -24.19 -35.40 -15.23
CA THR A 240 -24.96 -35.59 -14.00
C THR A 240 -24.02 -35.62 -12.79
N GLY A 241 -24.32 -34.82 -11.75
CA GLY A 241 -23.49 -34.72 -10.54
C GLY A 241 -22.33 -33.72 -10.62
N ARG A 242 -22.16 -33.00 -11.74
CA ARG A 242 -21.09 -32.00 -11.94
C ARG A 242 -20.92 -31.04 -10.76
N ASP A 243 -22.00 -30.40 -10.33
CA ASP A 243 -21.92 -29.36 -9.30
C ASP A 243 -21.62 -29.95 -7.92
N VAL A 244 -22.14 -31.15 -7.64
CA VAL A 244 -21.86 -31.89 -6.40
C VAL A 244 -20.39 -32.31 -6.35
N SER A 245 -19.85 -32.84 -7.45
CA SER A 245 -18.43 -33.23 -7.54
C SER A 245 -17.49 -32.03 -7.44
N MET A 246 -17.83 -30.90 -8.07
CA MET A 246 -17.04 -29.67 -7.96
C MET A 246 -17.07 -29.13 -6.52
N PHE A 247 -18.24 -29.11 -5.88
CA PHE A 247 -18.37 -28.70 -4.49
C PHE A 247 -17.58 -29.61 -3.54
N ALA A 248 -17.65 -30.93 -3.71
CA ALA A 248 -16.86 -31.89 -2.93
C ALA A 248 -15.35 -31.66 -3.12
N PHE A 249 -14.89 -31.41 -4.34
CA PHE A 249 -13.49 -31.08 -4.62
C PHE A 249 -13.04 -29.81 -3.88
N LEU A 250 -13.84 -28.74 -3.92
CA LEU A 250 -13.56 -27.50 -3.20
C LEU A 250 -13.53 -27.73 -1.68
N LEU A 251 -14.46 -28.53 -1.14
CA LEU A 251 -14.47 -28.87 0.28
C LEU A 251 -13.16 -29.53 0.71
N VAL A 252 -12.63 -30.48 -0.07
CA VAL A 252 -11.35 -31.14 0.23
C VAL A 252 -10.19 -30.14 0.26
N GLN A 253 -10.16 -29.17 -0.67
CA GLN A 253 -9.11 -28.14 -0.73
C GLN A 253 -9.17 -27.15 0.44
N MET A 254 -10.33 -26.99 1.09
CA MET A 254 -10.49 -26.11 2.25
C MET A 254 -9.99 -26.76 3.56
N PHE A 255 -9.77 -28.08 3.59
CA PHE A 255 -9.18 -28.72 4.75
C PHE A 255 -7.71 -28.29 4.92
N PRO A 256 -7.30 -27.88 6.12
CA PRO A 256 -5.94 -27.41 6.34
C PRO A 256 -4.96 -28.59 6.19
N GLY A 257 -3.96 -28.43 5.33
CA GLY A 257 -3.01 -29.50 4.98
C GLY A 257 -2.28 -30.11 6.18
N ILE A 258 -2.16 -29.38 7.30
CA ILE A 258 -1.53 -29.90 8.52
C ILE A 258 -2.29 -31.07 9.15
N ILE A 259 -3.60 -31.18 8.96
CA ILE A 259 -4.40 -32.30 9.45
C ILE A 259 -4.06 -33.60 8.70
N ILE A 260 -3.66 -33.48 7.44
CA ILE A 260 -3.29 -34.62 6.58
C ILE A 260 -1.92 -35.20 6.96
N LEU A 261 -1.09 -34.44 7.69
CA LEU A 261 0.22 -34.91 8.17
C LEU A 261 0.10 -35.86 9.37
N VAL A 262 -0.97 -35.76 10.19
CA VAL A 262 -1.12 -36.58 11.41
C VAL A 262 -1.04 -38.08 11.10
N PRO A 263 -1.76 -38.64 10.11
CA PRO A 263 -1.66 -40.07 9.78
C PRO A 263 -0.34 -40.50 9.15
N TYR A 264 0.55 -39.57 8.79
CA TYR A 264 1.83 -39.88 8.13
C TYR A 264 2.97 -40.15 9.13
N PHE A 265 2.80 -39.73 10.40
CA PHE A 265 3.82 -39.81 11.44
C PHE A 265 3.55 -40.87 12.53
N TRP A 266 2.59 -41.79 12.33
CA TRP A 266 2.34 -42.93 13.20
C TRP A 266 2.53 -44.26 12.46
#